data_AF-A0A1Y4HX64-F1
#
_entry.id   AF-A0A1Y4HX64-F1
#
_cell.length_a   1.000
_cell.length_b   1.000
_cell.length_c   1.000
_cell.angle_alpha   90.00
_cell.angle_beta   90.00
_cell.angle_gamma   90.00
#
_symmetry.space_group_name_H-M   'P 1'
#
loop_
_entity.id
_entity.type
_entity.pdbx_description
1 polymer ?
#
loop_
_entity_poly.entity_id
_entity_poly.type
_entity_poly.pdbx_seq_one_letter_code
_entity_poly.pdbx_strand_id
1 'polypeptide(L)'
;FTGLRDGEKLYEEVLNEEETSKPTFHPKIKIAQVRAYDYADANLRIDALVRACAVEGDMQIVKRMKEIVPEFKSQHSKYEVLDE
;
A
#
# COMPACT_ATOMS: atom_id res chain seq x y z
N PHE A 1 -9.44 -8.95 26.58
CA PHE A 1 -9.04 -8.43 25.26
C PHE A 1 -8.35 -9.56 24.50
N THR A 2 -8.65 -9.74 23.21
CA THR A 2 -8.17 -10.86 22.36
C THR A 2 -6.94 -10.54 21.50
N GLY A 3 -6.40 -9.32 21.60
CA GLY A 3 -5.25 -8.85 20.79
C GLY A 3 -5.65 -8.33 19.40
N LEU A 4 -4.66 -7.74 18.71
CA LEU A 4 -4.76 -7.31 17.30
C LEU A 4 -4.67 -8.53 16.38
N ARG A 5 -5.37 -8.49 15.24
CA ARG A 5 -5.27 -9.51 14.19
C ARG A 5 -4.07 -9.24 13.29
N ASP A 6 -3.65 -10.26 12.54
CA ASP A 6 -2.57 -10.13 11.58
C ASP A 6 -2.86 -9.02 10.56
N GLY A 7 -1.98 -8.02 10.48
CA GLY A 7 -2.15 -6.87 9.57
C GLY A 7 -3.02 -5.73 10.11
N GLU A 8 -3.57 -5.84 11.33
CA GLU A 8 -4.46 -4.82 11.91
C GLU A 8 -3.65 -3.68 12.55
N LYS A 9 -3.87 -2.46 12.07
CA LYS A 9 -3.30 -1.25 12.68
C LYS A 9 -4.07 -0.85 13.93
N LEU A 10 -3.35 -0.43 14.97
CA LEU A 10 -3.97 0.10 16.19
C LEU A 10 -4.51 1.53 16.00
N TYR A 11 -3.86 2.30 15.11
CA TYR A 11 -4.26 3.64 14.71
C TYR A 11 -4.06 3.78 13.20
N GLU A 12 -5.04 4.37 12.52
CA GLU A 12 -4.91 4.76 11.11
C GLU A 12 -4.13 6.07 11.00
N GLU A 13 -3.34 6.22 9.94
CA GLU A 13 -2.66 7.48 9.66
C GLU A 13 -3.70 8.57 9.31
N VAL A 14 -3.55 9.76 9.92
CA VAL A 14 -4.37 10.91 9.56
C VAL A 14 -3.87 11.43 8.21
N LEU A 15 -4.78 11.51 7.22
CA LEU A 15 -4.54 11.93 5.84
C LEU A 15 -3.76 13.25 5.65
N ASN A 16 -3.53 14.01 6.72
CA ASN A 16 -2.91 15.33 6.68
C ASN A 16 -1.43 15.37 7.06
N GLU A 17 -0.89 14.35 7.74
CA GLU A 17 0.44 14.49 8.38
C GLU A 17 1.60 14.14 7.45
N GLU A 18 1.44 13.14 6.58
CA GLU A 18 2.52 12.70 5.67
C GLU A 18 2.24 12.95 4.19
N GLU A 19 0.99 13.26 3.81
CA GLU A 19 0.66 13.55 2.41
C GLU A 19 0.87 15.04 2.06
N THR A 20 1.67 15.29 1.03
CA THR A 20 1.76 16.63 0.45
C THR A 20 0.42 16.96 -0.22
N SER A 21 -0.25 18.02 0.22
CA SER A 21 -1.55 18.42 -0.32
C SER A 21 -1.52 19.84 -0.89
N LYS A 22 -2.34 20.08 -1.92
CA LYS A 22 -2.56 21.41 -2.51
C LYS A 22 -3.90 21.97 -2.00
N PRO A 23 -3.96 23.27 -1.65
CA PRO A 23 -5.21 23.89 -1.24
C PRO A 23 -6.19 23.96 -2.41
N THR A 24 -7.48 23.99 -2.09
CA THR A 24 -8.55 24.37 -3.03
C THR A 24 -9.19 25.68 -2.60
N PHE A 25 -10.20 26.15 -3.33
CA PHE A 25 -11.00 27.31 -2.93
C PHE A 25 -11.72 27.11 -1.59
N HIS A 26 -12.03 25.87 -1.20
CA HIS A 26 -12.70 25.57 0.05
C HIS A 26 -11.70 25.11 1.11
N PRO A 27 -11.64 25.73 2.30
CA PRO A 27 -10.59 25.47 3.29
C PRO A 27 -10.59 24.05 3.88
N LYS A 28 -11.70 23.31 3.74
CA LYS A 28 -11.80 21.91 4.18
C LYS A 28 -11.57 20.88 3.07
N ILE A 29 -11.31 21.31 1.83
CA ILE A 29 -11.07 20.42 0.69
C ILE A 29 -9.64 20.63 0.23
N LYS A 30 -8.86 19.56 0.20
CA LYS A 30 -7.45 19.55 -0.23
C LYS A 30 -7.28 18.52 -1.34
N ILE A 31 -6.35 18.77 -2.26
CA ILE A 31 -5.97 17.83 -3.33
C ILE A 31 -4.69 17.13 -2.89
N ALA A 32 -4.74 15.82 -2.67
CA ALA A 32 -3.54 15.03 -2.38
C ALA A 32 -2.62 15.01 -3.61
N GLN A 33 -1.32 15.24 -3.40
CA GLN A 33 -0.31 15.05 -4.44
C GLN A 33 0.07 13.58 -4.47
N VAL A 34 -0.42 12.88 -5.48
CA VAL A 34 -0.09 11.48 -5.72
C VAL A 34 1.10 11.38 -6.67
N ARG A 35 1.89 10.32 -6.51
CA ARG A 35 2.93 9.97 -7.47
C ARG A 35 2.29 9.58 -8.80
N ALA A 36 2.81 10.13 -9.90
CA ALA A 36 2.43 9.69 -11.23
C ALA A 36 3.17 8.39 -11.57
N TYR A 37 2.42 7.40 -12.05
CA TYR A 37 2.94 6.14 -12.57
C TYR A 37 2.66 6.05 -14.07
N ASP A 38 3.57 5.43 -14.81
CA ASP A 38 3.29 5.05 -16.19
C ASP A 38 2.22 3.96 -16.19
N TYR A 39 1.12 4.20 -16.91
CA TYR A 39 -0.03 3.29 -16.92
C TYR A 39 0.33 1.91 -17.49
N ALA A 40 1.20 1.86 -18.49
CA ALA A 40 1.60 0.59 -19.11
C ALA A 40 2.46 -0.23 -18.14
N ASP A 41 3.40 0.40 -17.42
CA ASP A 41 4.18 -0.28 -16.37
C ASP A 41 3.29 -0.75 -15.22
N ALA A 42 2.35 0.08 -14.75
CA ALA A 42 1.41 -0.29 -13.69
C ALA A 42 0.56 -1.51 -14.10
N ASN A 43 -0.02 -1.49 -15.30
CA ASN A 43 -0.80 -2.61 -15.82
C ASN A 43 0.04 -3.90 -15.95
N LEU A 44 1.27 -3.79 -16.46
CA LEU A 44 2.15 -4.95 -16.62
C LEU A 44 2.43 -5.62 -15.27
N ARG A 45 2.70 -4.82 -14.23
CA ARG A 45 2.95 -5.30 -12.87
C ARG A 45 1.71 -5.93 -12.24
N ILE A 46 0.53 -5.33 -12.44
CA ILE A 46 -0.74 -5.88 -11.94
C ILE A 46 -1.06 -7.20 -12.64
N ASP A 47 -0.92 -7.29 -13.95
CA ASP A 47 -1.12 -8.53 -14.70
C ASP A 47 -0.16 -9.64 -14.24
N ALA A 48 1.10 -9.29 -13.95
CA ALA A 48 2.07 -10.22 -13.39
C ALA A 48 1.66 -10.70 -11.99
N LEU A 49 1.16 -9.80 -11.14
CA LEU A 49 0.64 -10.14 -9.80
C LEU A 49 -0.56 -11.09 -9.90
N VAL A 50 -1.52 -10.82 -10.77
CA VAL A 50 -2.71 -11.67 -10.95
C VAL A 50 -2.31 -13.09 -11.39
N ARG A 51 -1.35 -13.21 -12.31
CA ARG A 51 -0.82 -14.52 -12.71
C ARG A 51 -0.09 -15.22 -11.56
N ALA A 52 0.68 -14.48 -10.77
CA ALA A 52 1.38 -15.01 -9.61
C ALA A 52 0.42 -15.55 -8.55
N CYS A 53 -0.73 -14.90 -8.32
CA CYS A 53 -1.74 -15.38 -7.37
C CYS A 53 -2.28 -16.78 -7.66
N ALA A 54 -2.19 -17.26 -8.91
CA ALA A 54 -2.65 -18.59 -9.28
C ALA A 54 -1.62 -19.70 -9.02
N VAL A 55 -0.33 -19.36 -8.84
CA VAL A 55 0.78 -20.34 -8.84
C VAL A 55 1.76 -20.16 -7.68
N GLU A 56 1.86 -18.97 -7.10
CA GLU A 56 2.77 -18.64 -6.02
C GLU A 56 2.07 -18.69 -4.65
N GLY A 57 2.85 -18.87 -3.58
CA GLY A 57 2.34 -18.81 -2.21
C GLY A 57 2.31 -17.38 -1.65
N ASP A 58 1.55 -17.19 -0.56
CA ASP A 58 1.26 -15.87 0.02
C ASP A 58 2.47 -14.97 0.24
N MET A 59 3.62 -15.52 0.68
CA MET A 59 4.85 -14.72 0.89
C MET A 59 5.35 -14.05 -0.39
N GLN A 60 5.28 -14.74 -1.52
CA GLN A 60 5.75 -14.18 -2.79
C GLN A 60 4.75 -13.17 -3.35
N ILE A 61 3.45 -13.44 -3.18
CA ILE A 61 2.39 -12.50 -3.55
C ILE A 61 2.56 -11.20 -2.77
N VAL A 62 2.71 -11.27 -1.44
CA VAL A 62 2.88 -10.09 -0.59
C VAL A 62 4.18 -9.36 -0.91
N LYS A 63 5.27 -10.07 -1.23
CA LYS A 63 6.51 -9.45 -1.69
C LYS A 63 6.29 -8.63 -2.98
N ARG A 64 5.62 -9.21 -3.98
CA ARG A 64 5.27 -8.51 -5.23
C ARG A 64 4.37 -7.30 -4.98
N MET A 65 3.43 -7.38 -4.04
CA MET A 65 2.60 -6.22 -3.68
C MET A 65 3.46 -5.06 -3.15
N LYS A 66 4.48 -5.35 -2.34
CA LYS A 66 5.41 -4.32 -1.82
C LYS A 66 6.32 -3.73 -2.90
N GLU A 67 6.65 -4.50 -3.94
CA GLU A 67 7.38 -3.97 -5.11
C GLU A 67 6.53 -3.00 -5.95
N ILE A 68 5.20 -3.15 -5.92
CA ILE A 68 4.24 -2.26 -6.62
C ILE A 68 3.91 -1.04 -5.75
N VAL A 69 3.75 -1.25 -4.45
CA VAL A 69 3.42 -0.21 -3.45
C VAL A 69 4.47 -0.23 -2.35
N PRO A 70 5.61 0.48 -2.52
CA PRO A 70 6.71 0.49 -1.54
C PRO A 70 6.29 0.97 -0.14
N GLU A 71 5.22 1.76 -0.06
CA GLU A 71 4.66 2.28 1.18
C GLU A 71 3.84 1.23 1.95
N PHE A 72 3.57 0.06 1.36
CA PHE A 72 2.80 -1.00 1.98
C PHE A 72 3.61 -1.73 3.07
N LYS A 73 3.44 -1.29 4.32
CA LYS A 73 4.03 -1.90 5.51
C LYS A 73 3.08 -2.90 6.18
N SER A 74 3.55 -4.12 6.43
CA SER A 74 2.73 -5.23 6.95
C SER A 74 2.74 -5.30 8.46
N GLN A 75 2.30 -4.24 9.14
CA GLN A 75 2.30 -4.16 10.61
C GLN A 75 1.58 -5.36 11.26
N HIS A 76 2.16 -5.89 12.32
CA HIS A 76 1.66 -7.01 13.11
C HIS A 76 1.38 -8.25 12.26
N SER A 77 2.26 -8.63 11.33
CA SER A 77 2.05 -9.80 10.47
C SER A 77 3.34 -10.53 10.14
N LYS A 78 3.24 -11.83 9.75
CA LYS A 78 4.38 -12.63 9.27
C LYS A 78 5.11 -12.02 8.06
N TYR A 79 4.47 -11.07 7.36
CA TYR A 79 5.02 -10.38 6.20
C TYR A 79 5.89 -9.16 6.54
N GLU A 80 6.01 -8.77 7.82
CA GLU A 80 6.93 -7.71 8.26
C GLU A 80 8.37 -7.95 7.80
N VAL A 81 8.78 -9.22 7.68
CA VAL A 81 10.11 -9.61 7.17
C VAL A 81 10.37 -9.16 5.72
N LEU A 82 9.34 -8.73 5.00
CA LEU A 82 9.41 -8.19 3.64
C LEU A 82 9.36 -6.66 3.59
N ASP A 83 9.21 -5.98 4.74
CA ASP A 83 9.19 -4.52 4.84
C ASP A 83 10.61 -3.96 4.75
N GLU A 84 11.16 -3.86 3.54
CA GLU A 84 12.40 -3.08 3.26
C GLU A 84 12.11 -1.58 3.12
#